data_AF-A0A518H2V0-F1
#
_entry.id   AF-A0A518H2V0-F1
#
_cell.length_a   1.000
_cell.length_b   1.000
_cell.length_c   1.000
_cell.angle_alpha   90.00
_cell.angle_beta   90.00
_cell.angle_gamma   90.00
#
_symmetry.space_group_name_H-M   'P 1'
#
loop_
_entity.id
_entity.type
_entity.pdbx_description
1 polymer ?
#
loop_
_entity_poly.entity_id
_entity_poly.type
_entity_poly.pdbx_seq_one_letter_code
_entity_poly.pdbx_strand_id
1 'polypeptide(L)' 'MPDPTDLREVVHDLRNRLSAISSAANAIRKSNFESELGEEMVDIIRNNVERATETLKELSESRETNGHRP' A
#
# COMPACT_ATOMS: atom_id res chain seq x y z
N MET A 1 -5.05 12.41 20.59
CA MET A 1 -4.18 11.23 20.36
C MET A 1 -4.91 10.34 19.38
N PRO A 2 -4.36 9.99 18.21
CA PRO A 2 -4.98 8.96 17.36
C PRO A 2 -5.10 7.67 18.18
N ASP A 3 -6.20 6.95 18.03
CA ASP A 3 -6.41 5.71 18.77
C ASP A 3 -5.29 4.71 18.38
N PRO A 4 -4.60 4.08 19.34
CA PRO A 4 -3.59 3.07 19.03
C PRO A 4 -4.12 1.95 18.11
N THR A 5 -5.43 1.75 18.10
CA THR A 5 -6.15 0.80 17.25
C THR A 5 -6.12 1.23 15.78
N ASP A 6 -6.35 2.51 15.47
CA ASP A 6 -6.34 3.04 14.09
C ASP A 6 -4.96 2.92 13.45
N LEU A 7 -3.90 3.24 14.22
CA LEU A 7 -2.53 3.13 13.74
C LEU A 7 -2.15 1.66 13.48
N ARG A 8 -2.64 0.74 14.30
CA ARG A 8 -2.38 -0.69 14.16
C ARG A 8 -3.05 -1.27 12.92
N GLU A 9 -4.28 -0.84 12.61
CA GLU A 9 -4.98 -1.24 11.38
C GLU A 9 -4.28 -0.69 10.13
N VAL A 10 -3.87 0.58 10.13
CA VAL A 10 -3.12 1.17 9.01
C VAL A 10 -1.79 0.46 8.76
N VAL A 11 -1.03 0.15 9.82
CA VAL A 11 0.21 -0.62 9.71
C VAL A 11 -0.05 -2.03 9.20
N HIS A 12 -1.12 -2.67 9.65
CA HIS A 12 -1.50 -4.00 9.20
C HIS A 12 -1.84 -4.02 7.70
N ASP A 13 -2.65 -3.07 7.24
CA ASP A 13 -3.07 -2.97 5.84
C ASP A 13 -1.88 -2.63 4.92
N LEU A 14 -1.01 -1.71 5.35
CA LEU A 14 0.22 -1.38 4.63
C LEU A 14 1.14 -2.61 4.50
N ARG A 15 1.28 -3.41 5.57
CA ARG A 15 2.11 -4.62 5.55
C ARG A 15 1.56 -5.68 4.61
N ASN A 16 0.24 -5.84 4.55
CA ASN A 16 -0.40 -6.78 3.63
C ASN A 16 -0.15 -6.37 2.17
N ARG A 17 -0.28 -5.08 1.84
CA ARG A 17 -0.07 -4.55 0.49
C ARG A 17 1.38 -4.65 0.03
N LEU A 18 2.33 -4.30 0.89
CA LEU A 18 3.77 -4.48 0.61
C LEU A 18 4.13 -5.95 0.37
N SER A 19 3.47 -6.87 1.08
CA SER A 19 3.66 -8.32 0.87
C SER A 19 3.11 -8.76 -0.49
N ALA A 20 1.97 -8.23 -0.93
CA ALA A 20 1.42 -8.48 -2.26
C ALA A 20 2.34 -7.96 -3.38
N ILE A 21 2.86 -6.73 -3.25
CA ILE A 21 3.81 -6.13 -4.19
C ILE A 21 5.09 -6.99 -4.28
N SER A 22 5.63 -7.40 -3.14
CA SER A 22 6.83 -8.24 -3.09
C SER A 22 6.62 -9.60 -3.76
N SER A 23 5.45 -10.21 -3.56
CA SER A 23 5.06 -11.46 -4.22
C SER A 23 4.98 -11.31 -5.74
N ALA A 24 4.31 -10.26 -6.23
CA ALA A 24 4.18 -9.96 -7.65
C ALA A 24 5.55 -9.69 -8.29
N ALA A 25 6.39 -8.86 -7.68
CA ALA A 25 7.74 -8.59 -8.16
C ALA A 25 8.62 -9.85 -8.21
N ASN A 26 8.49 -10.74 -7.22
CA ASN A 26 9.18 -12.03 -7.24
C ASN A 26 8.68 -12.96 -8.34
N ALA A 27 7.38 -12.95 -8.63
CA ALA A 27 6.79 -13.73 -9.70
C ALA A 27 7.29 -13.24 -11.08
N ILE A 28 7.34 -11.92 -11.31
CA ILE A 28 7.93 -11.32 -12.52
C ILE A 28 9.40 -11.75 -12.66
N ARG A 29 10.21 -11.58 -11.61
CA ARG A 29 11.65 -11.90 -11.67
C ARG A 29 11.93 -13.38 -11.98
N LYS A 30 11.05 -14.28 -11.56
CA LYS A 30 11.22 -15.74 -11.74
C LYS A 30 10.70 -16.26 -13.08
N SER A 31 9.99 -15.44 -13.84
CA SER A 31 9.33 -15.88 -15.06
C SER A 31 9.89 -15.20 -16.31
N ASN A 32 10.10 -15.99 -17.35
CA ASN A 32 10.19 -15.51 -18.73
C ASN A 32 8.78 -15.27 -19.28
N PHE A 33 8.01 -14.37 -18.66
CA PHE A 33 6.60 -14.20 -19.03
C PHE A 33 6.42 -13.69 -20.47
N GLU A 34 5.38 -14.18 -21.14
CA GLU A 34 4.80 -13.51 -22.31
C GLU A 34 4.31 -12.11 -21.89
N SER A 35 4.47 -11.14 -22.79
CA SER A 35 4.25 -9.70 -22.54
C SER A 35 2.96 -9.37 -21.76
N GLU A 36 1.88 -10.10 -22.04
CA GLU A 36 0.55 -9.89 -21.47
C GLU A 36 0.49 -10.15 -19.95
N LEU A 37 1.19 -11.18 -19.47
CA LEU A 37 1.23 -11.52 -18.05
C LEU A 37 2.17 -10.59 -17.27
N GLY A 38 3.14 -9.99 -17.96
CA GLY A 38 3.94 -8.89 -17.42
C GLY A 38 3.11 -7.64 -17.17
N GLU A 39 2.25 -7.26 -18.12
CA GLU A 39 1.36 -6.10 -18.01
C GLU A 39 0.36 -6.25 -16.85
N GLU A 40 -0.28 -7.42 -16.72
CA GLU A 40 -1.22 -7.70 -15.63
C GLU A 40 -0.55 -7.62 -14.25
N MET A 41 0.69 -8.09 -14.13
CA MET A 41 1.45 -7.98 -12.88
C MET A 41 1.90 -6.55 -12.58
N VAL A 42 2.23 -5.75 -13.59
CA VAL A 42 2.52 -4.32 -13.43
C VAL A 42 1.29 -3.57 -12.94
N ASP A 43 0.10 -3.88 -13.47
CA ASP A 43 -1.16 -3.30 -13.01
C ASP A 43 -1.46 -3.66 -11.55
N ILE A 44 -1.22 -4.90 -11.14
CA ILE A 44 -1.35 -5.32 -9.73
C ILE A 44 -0.41 -4.51 -8.84
N ILE A 45 0.85 -4.33 -9.24
CA ILE A 45 1.81 -3.54 -8.46
C ILE A 45 1.37 -2.08 -8.38
N ARG A 46 0.97 -1.46 -9.50
CA ARG A 46 0.52 -0.06 -9.55
C ARG A 46 -0.65 0.17 -8.60
N ASN A 47 -1.69 -0.67 -8.68
CA ASN A 47 -2.88 -0.55 -7.85
C ASN A 47 -2.55 -0.66 -6.34
N ASN A 48 -1.63 -1.54 -5.96
CA ASN A 48 -1.25 -1.68 -4.56
C ASN A 48 -0.42 -0.49 -4.05
N VAL A 49 0.43 0.10 -4.89
CA VAL A 49 1.22 1.31 -4.57
C VAL A 49 0.32 2.53 -4.43
N GLU A 50 -0.61 2.73 -5.36
CA GLU A 50 -1.56 3.85 -5.33
C GLU A 50 -2.38 3.82 -4.04
N ARG A 51 -3.00 2.68 -3.73
CA ARG A 51 -3.80 2.58 -2.51
C ARG A 51 -2.95 2.72 -1.24
N ALA A 52 -1.72 2.19 -1.21
CA ALA A 52 -0.82 2.39 -0.06
C ALA A 52 -0.47 3.87 0.15
N THR A 53 -0.32 4.62 -0.94
CA THR A 53 -0.10 6.06 -0.92
C THR A 53 -1.31 6.80 -0.38
N GLU A 54 -2.52 6.41 -0.79
CA GLU A 54 -3.78 6.96 -0.25
C GLU A 54 -3.90 6.73 1.26
N THR A 55 -3.65 5.50 1.73
CA THR A 55 -3.70 5.18 3.17
C THR A 55 -2.69 6.00 3.99
N LEU A 56 -1.48 6.25 3.45
CA LEU A 56 -0.50 7.12 4.11
C LEU A 56 -0.94 8.59 4.13
N LYS A 57 -1.59 9.06 3.06
CA LYS A 57 -2.14 10.42 2.96
C LYS A 57 -3.26 10.64 3.97
N GLU A 58 -4.21 9.71 4.08
CA GLU A 58 -5.30 9.76 5.06
C GLU A 58 -4.77 9.80 6.50
N LEU A 59 -3.72 9.03 6.79
CA LEU A 59 -3.06 9.06 8.11
C LEU A 59 -2.38 10.42 8.37
N SER A 60 -1.76 11.02 7.35
CA SER A 60 -1.13 12.34 7.47
C SER A 60 -2.16 13.44 7.73
N GLU A 61 -3.25 13.45 6.97
CA GLU A 61 -4.36 14.42 7.11
C GLU A 61 -5.09 14.26 8.46
N SER A 62 -5.25 13.01 8.93
CA SER A 62 -5.78 12.71 10.26
C SER A 62 -4.88 13.20 11.40
N ARG A 63 -3.56 13.35 11.16
CA ARG A 63 -2.62 13.95 12.14
C ARG A 63 -2.66 15.47 12.12
N GLU A 64 -2.84 16.10 10.96
CA GLU A 64 -2.90 17.56 10.82
C GLU A 64 -4.19 18.15 11.41
N THR A 65 -5.33 17.49 11.21
CA THR A 65 -6.64 17.92 11.74
C THR A 65 -6.73 17.80 13.27
N ASN A 66 -6.06 16.81 13.87
CA ASN A 66 -5.99 16.65 15.33
C ASN A 66 -4.93 17.54 16.01
N GLY A 67 -4.08 18.23 15.24
CA GLY A 67 -3.10 19.21 15.72
C GLY A 67 -3.65 20.65 15.81
N HIS A 68 -4.89 20.87 15.36
CA HIS A 68 -5.52 22.20 15.27
C HIS A 68 -6.76 22.28 16.17
N ARG A 69 -6.59 22.09 17.48
CA ARG A 69 -7.64 22.37 18.47
C ARG A 69 -7.16 23.51 19.39
N PRO A 70 -7.79 24.70 19.35
CA PRO A 70 -7.56 25.74 20.38
C PRO A 70 -8.07 25.27 21.76
#